data_AF-A0A6I5F0Z5-F1
#
_entry.id   AF-A0A6I5F0Z5-F1
#
_cell.length_a   1.000
_cell.length_b   1.000
_cell.length_c   1.000
_cell.angle_alpha   90.00
_cell.angle_beta   90.00
_cell.angle_gamma   90.00
#
_symmetry.space_group_name_H-M   'P 1'
#
loop_
_entity.id
_entity.type
_entity.pdbx_description
1 polymer ?
#
loop_
_entity_poly.entity_id
_entity_poly.type
_entity_poly.pdbx_seq_one_letter_code
_entity_poly.pdbx_strand_id
1 'polypeptide(L)' 'MSSSRPVRRPTEATALHNSRRPCPPADQVRNLLTVAYATGDRYGSRHFGHMLARALGQTGATR' A
#
# COMPACT_ATOMS: atom_id res chain seq x y z
N MET A 1 22.57 31.04 -25.44
CA MET A 1 22.89 29.65 -25.03
C MET A 1 21.61 28.96 -24.61
N SER A 2 20.94 28.23 -25.51
CA SER A 2 19.70 27.51 -25.18
C SER A 2 20.08 26.07 -24.78
N SER A 3 19.96 25.75 -23.50
CA SER A 3 20.25 24.40 -22.98
C SER A 3 19.03 23.50 -23.21
N SER A 4 18.98 22.81 -24.34
CA SER A 4 18.02 21.74 -24.63
C SER A 4 18.44 20.45 -23.91
N ARG A 5 18.37 20.44 -22.57
CA ARG A 5 18.48 19.19 -21.82
C ARG A 5 17.24 18.34 -22.07
N PRO A 6 17.37 17.07 -22.52
CA PRO A 6 16.21 16.21 -22.70
C PRO A 6 15.53 15.98 -21.36
N VAL A 7 14.25 16.34 -21.27
CA VAL A 7 13.40 16.07 -20.11
C VAL A 7 13.29 14.55 -19.99
N ARG A 8 14.00 13.94 -19.02
CA ARG A 8 13.86 12.52 -18.70
C ARG A 8 12.44 12.27 -18.21
N ARG A 9 11.58 11.75 -19.06
CA ARG A 9 10.29 11.19 -18.64
C ARG A 9 10.58 9.89 -17.89
N PRO A 10 10.02 9.68 -16.68
CA PRO A 10 10.14 8.39 -16.01
C PRO A 10 9.60 7.31 -16.96
N THR A 11 10.37 6.24 -17.14
CA THR A 11 9.92 5.10 -17.92
C THR A 11 8.71 4.45 -17.25
N GLU A 12 7.87 3.78 -18.02
CA GLU A 12 6.69 3.08 -17.51
C GLU A 12 7.03 2.16 -16.32
N ALA A 13 8.18 1.49 -16.38
CA ALA A 13 8.73 0.69 -15.29
C ALA A 13 9.02 1.51 -14.01
N THR A 14 9.51 2.74 -14.14
CA THR A 14 9.80 3.63 -13.00
C THR A 14 8.50 4.16 -12.37
N ALA A 15 7.49 4.47 -13.19
CA ALA A 15 6.16 4.83 -12.71
C ALA A 15 5.50 3.66 -11.97
N LEU A 16 5.62 2.45 -12.51
CA LEU A 16 5.12 1.22 -11.88
C LEU A 16 5.87 0.92 -10.56
N HIS A 17 7.18 1.13 -10.48
CA HIS A 17 7.93 0.92 -9.24
C HIS A 17 7.70 2.00 -8.17
N ASN A 18 7.41 3.24 -8.57
CA ASN A 18 7.02 4.31 -7.63
C ASN A 18 5.60 4.15 -7.06
N SER A 19 4.81 3.18 -7.54
CA SER A 19 3.52 2.86 -6.96
C SER A 19 3.60 2.11 -5.62
N ARG A 20 4.82 1.80 -5.14
CA ARG A 20 5.08 1.26 -3.79
C ARG A 20 4.78 2.32 -2.73
N ARG A 21 3.50 2.66 -2.59
CA ARG A 21 3.03 3.43 -1.44
C ARG A 21 3.44 2.66 -0.19
N PRO A 22 4.08 3.32 0.79
CA PRO A 22 4.42 2.66 2.04
C PRO A 22 3.16 2.07 2.65
N CYS A 23 3.24 0.82 3.11
CA CYS A 23 2.15 0.22 3.85
C CYS A 23 1.91 1.09 5.09
N PRO A 24 0.66 1.52 5.36
CA PRO A 24 0.38 2.25 6.59
C PRO A 24 0.80 1.43 7.82
N PRO A 25 1.17 2.09 8.93
CA PRO A 25 1.59 1.42 10.15
C PRO A 25 0.50 0.45 10.66
N ALA A 26 0.92 -0.71 11.18
CA ALA A 26 0.01 -1.79 11.56
C ALA A 26 -1.06 -1.34 12.57
N ASP A 27 -0.72 -0.47 13.52
CA ASP A 27 -1.68 0.07 14.49
C ASP A 27 -2.81 0.88 13.83
N GLN A 28 -2.49 1.65 12.79
CA GLN A 28 -3.48 2.40 12.04
C GLN A 28 -4.43 1.47 11.29
N VAL A 29 -3.88 0.41 10.67
CA VAL A 29 -4.69 -0.60 9.96
C VAL A 29 -5.56 -1.38 10.95
N ARG A 30 -5.03 -1.71 12.13
CA ARG A 30 -5.79 -2.38 13.21
C ARG A 30 -6.98 -1.52 13.65
N ASN A 31 -6.77 -0.23 13.88
CA ASN A 31 -7.86 0.68 14.28
C ASN A 31 -8.95 0.76 13.21
N LEU A 32 -8.57 0.86 11.93
CA LEU A 32 -9.53 0.86 10.82
C LEU A 32 -10.28 -0.48 10.70
N LEU A 33 -9.60 -1.60 10.94
CA LEU A 33 -10.22 -2.92 10.97
C LEU A 33 -11.24 -3.03 12.11
N THR A 34 -10.93 -2.53 13.31
CA THR A 34 -11.87 -2.50 14.43
C THR A 34 -13.11 -1.68 14.09
N VAL A 35 -12.95 -0.51 13.47
CA VAL A 35 -14.07 0.32 13.02
C VAL A 35 -14.92 -0.42 11.99
N ALA A 36 -14.30 -1.07 10.99
CA ALA A 36 -15.02 -1.81 9.96
C ALA A 36 -15.85 -2.98 10.54
N TYR A 37 -15.34 -3.66 11.56
CA TYR A 37 -16.12 -4.68 12.27
C TYR A 37 -17.28 -4.06 13.06
N ALA A 38 -17.04 -2.95 13.75
CA ALA A 38 -18.06 -2.26 14.54
C ALA A 38 -19.21 -1.71 13.66
N THR A 39 -18.91 -1.28 12.43
CA THR A 39 -19.90 -0.77 11.48
C THR A 39 -20.55 -1.85 10.62
N GLY A 40 -20.10 -3.11 10.72
CA GLY A 40 -20.58 -4.21 9.88
C GLY A 40 -20.11 -4.14 8.43
N ASP A 41 -19.08 -3.35 8.12
CA ASP A 41 -18.50 -3.24 6.78
C ASP A 41 -17.69 -4.51 6.44
N ARG A 42 -18.33 -5.41 5.70
CA ARG A 42 -17.73 -6.65 5.21
C ARG A 42 -16.58 -6.42 4.23
N TYR A 43 -16.64 -5.34 3.45
CA TYR A 43 -15.58 -5.03 2.49
C TYR A 43 -14.37 -4.45 3.23
N GLY A 44 -14.60 -3.44 4.08
CA GLY A 44 -13.57 -2.83 4.92
C GLY A 44 -12.84 -3.85 5.78
N SER A 45 -13.57 -4.74 6.47
CA SER A 45 -12.96 -5.78 7.31
C SER A 45 -12.07 -6.73 6.52
N ARG A 46 -12.49 -7.17 5.32
CA ARG A 46 -11.66 -8.00 4.44
C ARG A 46 -10.44 -7.25 3.92
N HIS A 47 -10.60 -6.00 3.51
CA HIS A 47 -9.53 -5.17 2.96
C HIS A 47 -8.46 -4.85 4.02
N PHE A 48 -8.86 -4.36 5.19
CA PHE A 48 -7.95 -4.03 6.28
C PHE A 48 -7.33 -5.28 6.92
N GLY A 49 -8.03 -6.42 6.95
CA GLY A 49 -7.45 -7.70 7.38
C GLY A 49 -6.26 -8.12 6.52
N HIS A 50 -6.39 -8.02 5.19
CA HIS A 50 -5.28 -8.32 4.26
C HIS A 50 -4.13 -7.32 4.39
N MET A 51 -4.46 -6.04 4.57
CA MET A 51 -3.47 -4.98 4.78
C MET A 51 -2.70 -5.17 6.09
N LEU A 52 -3.37 -5.62 7.15
CA LEU A 52 -2.75 -5.91 8.44
C LEU A 52 -1.81 -7.12 8.33
N ALA A 53 -2.22 -8.18 7.64
CA ALA A 53 -1.36 -9.34 7.38
C ALA A 53 -0.07 -8.96 6.63
N ARG A 54 -0.16 -8.02 5.67
CA ARG A 54 1.00 -7.45 4.97
C ARG A 54 1.87 -6.59 5.88
N ALA A 55 1.26 -5.72 6.69
CA ALA A 55 1.98 -4.85 7.62
C ALA A 55 2.75 -5.66 8.69
N LEU A 56 2.21 -6.82 9.09
CA LEU A 56 2.85 -7.75 10.02
C LEU A 56 3.86 -8.70 9.35
N GLY A 57 4.10 -8.58 8.04
CA GLY A 57 5.03 -9.43 7.30
C GLY A 57 4.58 -10.90 7.16
N GLN A 58 3.33 -11.22 7.48
CA GLN A 58 2.81 -12.60 7.45
C GLN A 58 2.54 -13.11 6.03
N THR A 59 2.55 -12.23 5.02
CA THR A 59 2.38 -12.60 3.60
C THR A 59 3.63 -13.20 2.94
N GLY A 60 4.65 -13.59 3.72
CA GLY A 60 5.91 -14.19 3.23
C GLY A 60 6.30 -15.53 3.86
N ALA A 61 5.48 -16.13 4.74
CA ALA A 61 5.78 -17.41 5.38
C ALA A 61 5.11 -18.59 4.63
N THR A 62 5.44 -18.73 3.34
CA THR A 62 5.40 -20.03 2.66
C THR A 62 6.83 -20.33 2.25
N ARG A 63 7.54 -21.05 3.12
CA ARG A 63 8.72 -21.85 2.78
C ARG A 63 8.32 -23.31 2.90
#